data_AF-E5SRG5-F1
#
_entry.id   AF-E5SRG5-F1
#
_cell.length_a   1.000
_cell.length_b   1.000
_cell.length_c   1.000
_cell.angle_alpha   90.00
_cell.angle_beta   90.00
_cell.angle_gamma   90.00
#
_symmetry.space_group_name_H-M   'P 1'
#
loop_
_entity.id
_entity.type
_entity.pdbx_description
1 polymer ?
#
loop_
_entity_poly.entity_id
_entity_poly.type
_entity_poly.pdbx_seq_one_letter_code
_entity_poly.pdbx_strand_id
1 'polypeptide(L)'
;MALLMFRRGVATDAVKKFVPLFDRLLVEKFAPETKTKGGIMIPEKAQGKVLEAVVLATGQGTRTDEGKIIPLSVKVGDHVLLPEYGGTKVSMENKDYFIFRESDILGKWNE
;
A
#
# COMPACT_ATOMS: atom_id res chain seq x y z
N MET A 1 -16.01 -15.79 18.38
CA MET A 1 -15.17 -16.08 17.20
C MET A 1 -15.59 -15.11 16.11
N ALA A 2 -15.06 -13.87 16.16
CA ALA A 2 -15.54 -12.76 15.34
C ALA A 2 -15.02 -12.88 13.91
N LEU A 3 -15.83 -13.55 13.08
CA LEU A 3 -15.66 -13.61 11.64
C LEU A 3 -16.18 -12.31 11.02
N LEU A 4 -15.41 -11.76 10.09
CA LEU A 4 -15.83 -10.79 9.05
C LEU A 4 -16.00 -9.31 9.45
N MET A 5 -14.88 -8.62 9.68
CA MET A 5 -14.82 -7.14 9.57
C MET A 5 -13.68 -6.62 8.67
N PHE A 6 -13.18 -7.43 7.73
CA PHE A 6 -12.38 -6.90 6.62
C PHE A 6 -13.32 -6.59 5.46
N ARG A 7 -13.87 -5.37 5.43
CA ARG A 7 -14.40 -4.81 4.17
C ARG A 7 -13.22 -4.77 3.22
N ARG A 8 -13.17 -5.69 2.25
CA ARG A 8 -12.34 -5.58 1.05
C ARG A 8 -12.45 -4.14 0.56
N GLY A 9 -11.36 -3.39 0.63
CA GLY A 9 -11.25 -2.09 -0.02
C GLY A 9 -11.54 -2.31 -1.49
N VAL A 10 -12.73 -1.90 -1.93
CA VAL A 10 -13.09 -1.92 -3.34
C VAL A 10 -12.18 -0.88 -3.99
N ALA A 11 -11.15 -1.36 -4.71
CA ALA A 11 -10.36 -0.51 -5.58
C ALA A 11 -11.34 0.24 -6.49
N THR A 12 -11.30 1.56 -6.40
CA THR A 12 -12.24 2.40 -7.12
C THR A 12 -11.92 2.39 -8.62
N ASP A 13 -12.84 2.84 -9.47
CA ASP A 13 -12.64 2.75 -10.92
C ASP A 13 -11.47 3.61 -11.41
N ALA A 14 -11.14 4.72 -10.76
CA ALA A 14 -9.89 5.45 -11.03
C ALA A 14 -8.64 4.61 -10.74
N VAL A 15 -8.62 3.87 -9.62
CA VAL A 15 -7.47 3.01 -9.25
C VAL A 15 -7.26 1.91 -10.29
N LYS A 16 -8.34 1.30 -10.80
CA LYS A 16 -8.25 0.27 -11.84
C LYS A 16 -7.73 0.79 -13.18
N LYS A 17 -7.95 2.07 -13.47
CA LYS A 17 -7.45 2.74 -14.69
C LYS A 17 -6.05 3.32 -14.52
N PHE A 18 -5.53 3.33 -13.29
CA PHE A 18 -4.20 3.83 -13.00
C PHE A 18 -3.17 2.71 -13.16
N VAL A 19 -2.19 2.92 -14.04
CA VAL A 19 -1.10 1.97 -14.28
C VAL A 19 0.22 2.62 -13.85
N PRO A 20 0.82 2.16 -12.73
CA PRO A 20 2.17 2.60 -12.35
C PRO A 20 3.19 2.22 -13.43
N LEU A 21 4.19 3.09 -13.66
CA LEU A 21 5.24 2.85 -14.64
C LEU A 21 6.49 2.24 -14.00
N PHE A 22 7.16 1.35 -14.74
CA PHE A 22 8.38 0.65 -14.33
C PHE A 22 8.17 -0.15 -13.03
N ASP A 23 9.04 0.05 -12.05
CA ASP A 23 9.08 -0.63 -10.76
C ASP A 23 8.20 0.02 -9.69
N ARG A 24 7.31 0.91 -10.10
CA ARG A 24 6.43 1.63 -9.18
C ARG A 24 5.21 0.80 -8.81
N LEU A 25 4.69 1.07 -7.63
CA LEU A 25 3.47 0.46 -7.10
C LEU A 25 2.63 1.49 -6.33
N LEU A 26 1.32 1.36 -6.46
CA LEU A 26 0.32 2.18 -5.78
C LEU A 26 -0.20 1.42 -4.56
N VAL A 27 -0.20 2.08 -3.40
CA VAL A 27 -0.65 1.51 -2.14
C VAL A 27 -1.66 2.40 -1.43
N GLU A 28 -2.52 1.77 -0.64
CA GLU A 28 -3.40 2.41 0.33
C GLU A 28 -2.95 2.01 1.73
N LYS A 29 -2.64 3.01 2.57
CA LYS A 29 -2.26 2.78 3.97
C LYS A 29 -3.47 2.31 4.76
N PHE A 30 -3.26 1.43 5.72
CA PHE A 30 -4.34 1.05 6.63
C PHE A 30 -4.79 2.22 7.51
N ALA A 31 -5.99 2.09 8.07
CA ALA A 31 -6.49 3.05 9.05
C ALA A 31 -5.65 2.98 10.33
N PRO A 32 -5.38 4.12 10.99
CA PRO A 32 -4.64 4.13 12.24
C PRO A 32 -5.42 3.40 13.34
N GLU A 33 -4.68 2.74 14.24
CA GLU A 33 -5.28 2.13 15.43
C GLU A 33 -5.88 3.22 16.33
N THR A 34 -7.20 3.21 16.47
CA THR A 34 -7.93 4.17 17.31
C THR A 34 -8.01 3.71 18.77
N LYS A 35 -7.72 2.44 19.04
CA LYS A 35 -7.79 1.83 20.37
C LYS A 35 -6.58 0.93 20.59
N THR A 36 -6.00 1.03 21.78
CA THR A 36 -4.96 0.08 22.25
C THR A 36 -5.57 -1.28 22.54
N LYS A 37 -4.73 -2.33 22.65
CA LYS A 37 -5.13 -3.69 23.04
C LYS A 37 -5.89 -3.76 24.38
N GLY A 38 -5.66 -2.79 25.27
CA GLY A 38 -6.35 -2.66 26.56
C GLY A 38 -7.68 -1.89 26.52
N GLY A 39 -8.13 -1.44 25.34
CA GLY A 39 -9.39 -0.72 25.16
C GLY A 39 -9.32 0.81 25.32
N ILE A 40 -8.14 1.38 25.57
CA ILE A 40 -7.95 2.83 25.72
C ILE A 40 -7.97 3.49 24.33
N MET A 41 -8.76 4.55 24.17
CA MET A 41 -8.83 5.35 22.95
C MET A 41 -7.58 6.22 22.79
N ILE A 42 -6.95 6.15 21.61
CA ILE A 42 -5.74 6.91 21.29
C ILE A 42 -6.17 8.22 20.59
N PRO A 43 -5.85 9.39 21.17
CA PRO A 43 -6.15 10.66 20.52
C PRO A 43 -5.40 10.79 19.19
N GLU A 44 -6.01 11.43 18.20
CA GLU A 44 -5.47 11.50 16.82
C GLU A 44 -4.03 12.03 16.75
N LYS A 45 -3.66 12.98 17.62
CA LYS A 45 -2.30 13.55 17.67
C LYS A 45 -1.23 12.57 18.17
N ALA A 46 -1.63 11.51 18.87
CA ALA A 46 -0.72 10.50 19.43
C ALA A 46 -0.69 9.21 18.60
N GLN A 47 -1.51 9.13 17.53
CA GLN A 47 -1.46 7.99 16.61
C GLN A 47 -0.15 8.05 15.81
N GLY A 48 0.59 6.95 15.83
CA GLY A 48 1.82 6.82 15.05
C GLY A 48 1.54 6.84 13.55
N LYS A 49 2.60 7.02 12.74
CA LYS A 49 2.50 6.84 11.29
C LYS A 49 2.10 5.40 11.00
N VAL A 50 1.05 5.22 10.20
CA VAL A 50 0.72 3.89 9.66
C VAL A 50 1.71 3.57 8.55
N LEU A 51 2.52 2.54 8.79
CA LEU A 51 3.51 2.03 7.84
C LEU A 51 2.99 0.81 7.07
N GLU A 52 1.91 0.21 7.55
CA GLU A 52 1.29 -0.95 6.89
C GLU A 52 0.35 -0.48 5.78
N ALA A 53 0.38 -1.17 4.64
CA ALA A 53 -0.45 -0.83 3.49
C ALA A 53 -0.81 -2.06 2.65
N VAL A 54 -1.83 -1.90 1.82
CA VAL A 54 -2.23 -2.88 0.79
C VAL A 54 -1.85 -2.37 -0.60
N VAL A 55 -1.30 -3.26 -1.43
CA VAL A 55 -0.97 -2.95 -2.82
C VAL A 55 -2.24 -2.96 -3.68
N LEU A 56 -2.50 -1.85 -4.37
CA LEU A 56 -3.68 -1.69 -5.23
C LEU A 56 -3.35 -1.80 -6.72
N ALA A 57 -2.17 -1.36 -7.13
CA ALA A 57 -1.70 -1.47 -8.51
C ALA A 57 -0.18 -1.64 -8.56
N THR A 58 0.30 -2.39 -9.54
CA THR A 58 1.72 -2.69 -9.76
C THR A 58 2.11 -2.31 -11.18
N GLY A 59 3.31 -1.74 -11.33
CA GLY A 59 3.91 -1.56 -12.64
C GLY A 59 4.42 -2.87 -13.24
N GLN A 60 4.95 -2.79 -14.45
CA GLN A 60 5.45 -3.97 -15.18
C GLN A 60 6.77 -4.50 -14.58
N GLY A 61 7.51 -3.66 -13.84
CA GLY A 61 8.80 -3.97 -13.26
C GLY A 61 9.97 -3.27 -13.94
N THR A 62 11.19 -3.67 -13.59
CA THR A 62 12.43 -3.03 -14.05
C THR A 62 12.86 -3.59 -15.39
N ARG A 63 13.26 -2.73 -16.32
CA ARG A 63 13.77 -3.13 -17.64
C ARG A 63 15.28 -3.32 -17.56
N THR A 64 15.77 -4.46 -18.02
CA THR A 64 17.21 -4.72 -18.17
C THR A 64 17.75 -3.99 -19.40
N ASP A 65 19.07 -3.85 -19.49
CA ASP A 65 19.73 -3.28 -20.68
C ASP A 65 19.41 -4.07 -21.97
N GLU A 66 19.22 -5.38 -21.86
CA GLU A 66 18.79 -6.27 -22.95
C GLU A 66 17.31 -6.10 -23.37
N GLY A 67 16.56 -5.22 -22.70
CA GLY A 67 15.14 -4.97 -22.97
C GLY A 67 14.15 -5.97 -22.34
N LYS A 68 14.61 -6.95 -21.56
CA LYS A 68 13.74 -7.85 -20.79
C LYS A 68 13.15 -7.11 -19.59
N ILE A 69 11.95 -7.51 -19.18
CA ILE A 69 11.27 -6.96 -18.01
C ILE A 69 11.44 -7.95 -16.86
N ILE A 70 12.01 -7.48 -15.75
CA ILE A 70 12.06 -8.19 -14.48
C ILE A 70 10.78 -7.82 -13.72
N PRO A 71 9.85 -8.79 -13.51
CA PRO A 71 8.60 -8.52 -12.82
C PRO A 71 8.82 -8.22 -11.34
N LEU A 72 7.87 -7.51 -10.74
CA LEU A 72 7.86 -7.23 -9.30
C LEU A 72 7.60 -8.51 -8.49
N SER A 73 8.24 -8.59 -7.33
CA SER A 73 8.05 -9.58 -6.27
C SER A 73 6.78 -9.37 -5.46
N VAL A 74 6.21 -8.16 -5.53
CA VAL A 74 4.94 -7.76 -4.92
C VAL A 74 3.80 -7.73 -5.94
N LYS A 75 2.62 -8.18 -5.52
CA LYS A 75 1.42 -8.28 -6.34
C LYS A 75 0.28 -7.44 -5.78
N VAL A 76 -0.71 -7.16 -6.62
CA VAL A 76 -1.96 -6.51 -6.17
C VAL A 76 -2.65 -7.38 -5.12
N GLY A 77 -3.01 -6.76 -4.00
CA GLY A 77 -3.60 -7.41 -2.84
C GLY A 77 -2.59 -7.78 -1.76
N ASP A 78 -1.28 -7.74 -2.02
CA ASP A 78 -0.26 -8.04 -1.02
C ASP A 78 -0.30 -7.00 0.11
N HIS A 79 -0.11 -7.46 1.35
CA HIS A 79 0.12 -6.61 2.50
C HIS A 79 1.62 -6.31 2.60
N VAL A 80 1.98 -5.03 2.69
CA VAL A 80 3.38 -4.58 2.63
C VAL A 80 3.71 -3.56 3.71
N LEU A 81 4.95 -3.62 4.19
CA LEU A 81 5.52 -2.65 5.13
C LEU A 81 6.24 -1.54 4.36
N LEU A 82 5.76 -0.33 4.54
CA LEU A 82 6.32 0.87 3.93
C LEU A 82 7.45 1.45 4.79
N PRO A 83 8.41 2.15 4.19
CA PRO A 83 9.38 2.95 4.92
C PRO A 83 8.71 4.16 5.58
N GLU A 84 9.34 4.69 6.64
CA GLU A 84 8.83 5.87 7.36
C GLU A 84 8.80 7.16 6.52
N TYR A 85 9.61 7.18 5.46
CA TYR A 85 9.85 8.31 4.58
C TYR A 85 9.86 7.85 3.14
N GLY A 86 9.65 8.80 2.24
CA GLY A 86 9.54 8.53 0.81
C GLY A 86 8.11 8.29 0.37
N GLY A 87 7.98 7.84 -0.87
CA GLY A 87 6.72 7.75 -1.56
C GLY A 87 6.15 9.10 -1.98
N THR A 88 5.34 9.08 -3.03
CA THR A 88 4.65 10.27 -3.54
C THR A 88 3.16 10.15 -3.26
N LYS A 89 2.59 11.15 -2.60
CA LYS A 89 1.15 11.21 -2.36
C LYS A 89 0.42 11.48 -3.68
N VAL A 90 -0.62 10.70 -3.95
CA VAL A 90 -1.50 10.88 -5.12
C VAL A 90 -2.94 10.83 -4.65
N SER A 91 -3.70 11.89 -4.91
CA SER A 91 -5.11 11.95 -4.56
C SER A 91 -5.95 11.58 -5.79
N MET A 92 -6.83 10.57 -5.66
CA MET A 92 -7.77 10.16 -6.70
C MET A 92 -9.15 9.97 -6.07
N GLU A 93 -10.19 10.52 -6.71
CA GLU A 93 -11.58 10.37 -6.26
C GLU A 93 -11.79 10.68 -4.76
N ASN A 94 -11.16 11.76 -4.27
CA ASN A 94 -11.19 12.21 -2.88
C ASN A 94 -10.58 11.23 -1.86
N LYS A 95 -9.76 10.28 -2.32
CA LYS A 95 -8.94 9.41 -1.48
C LYS A 95 -7.46 9.64 -1.74
N ASP A 96 -6.68 9.47 -0.69
CA ASP A 96 -5.24 9.61 -0.73
C ASP A 96 -4.57 8.25 -0.85
N TYR A 97 -3.75 8.11 -1.88
CA TYR A 97 -2.91 6.94 -2.15
C TYR A 97 -1.45 7.35 -2.13
N PHE A 98 -0.57 6.37 -2.12
CA PHE A 98 0.87 6.61 -2.19
C PHE A 98 1.50 5.74 -3.26
N ILE A 99 2.45 6.31 -4.00
CA ILE A 99 3.28 5.59 -4.95
C ILE A 99 4.66 5.40 -4.37
N PHE A 100 5.14 4.17 -4.36
CA PHE A 100 6.50 3.81 -3.97
C PHE A 100 7.20 3.08 -5.12
N ARG A 101 8.53 2.98 -5.05
CA ARG A 101 9.28 1.97 -5.81
C ARG A 101 9.28 0.67 -5.05
N GLU A 102 9.38 -0.45 -5.77
CA GLU A 102 9.54 -1.76 -5.15
C GLU A 102 10.77 -1.82 -4.24
N SER A 103 11.89 -1.22 -4.65
CA SER A 103 13.13 -1.21 -3.86
C SER A 103 12.99 -0.57 -2.47
N ASP A 104 11.99 0.30 -2.30
CA ASP A 104 11.77 1.04 -1.06
C ASP A 104 10.89 0.23 -0.09
N ILE A 105 10.21 -0.82 -0.54
CA ILE A 105 9.32 -1.65 0.27
C ILE A 105 10.15 -2.56 1.19
N LEU A 106 9.88 -2.49 2.49
CA LEU A 106 10.71 -3.15 3.51
C LEU A 106 10.40 -4.65 3.65
N GLY A 107 9.16 -5.04 3.35
CA GLY A 107 8.74 -6.43 3.43
C GLY A 107 7.28 -6.62 3.04
N LYS A 108 6.88 -7.87 2.86
CA LYS A 108 5.50 -8.29 2.67
C LYS A 108 5.14 -9.38 3.67
N TRP A 109 3.91 -9.36 4.17
CA TRP A 109 3.42 -10.48 4.97
C TRP A 109 3.14 -11.68 4.07
N ASN A 110 3.52 -12.86 4.53
CA ASN A 110 3.24 -14.11 3.86
C ASN A 110 2.21 -14.84 4.72
N GLU A 111 0.94 -14.76 4.33
CA GLU A 111 -0.15 -15.58 4.89
C GLU A 111 -0.36 -16.85 4.07
#